data_AF-A0A931DPZ4-F1
#
_entry.id   AF-A0A931DPZ4-F1
#
_cell.length_a   1.000
_cell.length_b   1.000
_cell.length_c   1.000
_cell.angle_alpha   90.00
_cell.angle_beta   90.00
_cell.angle_gamma   90.00
#
_symmetry.space_group_name_H-M   'P 1'
#
loop_
_entity.id
_entity.type
_entity.pdbx_description
1 polymer ?
#
loop_
_entity_poly.entity_id
_entity_poly.type
_entity_poly.pdbx_seq_one_letter_code
_entity_poly.pdbx_strand_id
1 'polypeptide(L)'
;MITRNMMFRSAAAVVLALTVTSTAGPAEAADHAGLRRVMERLTGPDGAPGALAEVNDRDGRLALTGGVADIRTGAPVDPRSRFRIGSLTKPFVATVTLQLVGEGRIELDAPVERYLPGVVRGADNDGREITVRQLLQHTSGIPDVLRHLGPMEIVKDPLRHWEARELVDIALQHPRDFTPGESWGYSNTNYLLAGMIIEKVTGRPYGKEIHQRVIVPLGLRGTFVPGDAPGIPGPHLRGYVRPESELVDITRLNPSVGGAAGGMISTASDVNGFLAALLRGRLLKPAQMQEMLNARPTGRRSESEYGLGLEWIPGKDSSACEDGLWGHDGDMLGFSVTAGATMDGRQATVMVNLNPGGGPTLDDAKDQAVPTALCEN
;
A
#
# COMPACT_ATOMS: atom_id res chain seq x y z
N MET A 1 90.95 22.48 14.03
CA MET A 1 91.55 23.82 13.85
C MET A 1 90.86 24.49 12.67
N ILE A 2 90.41 25.74 12.86
CA ILE A 2 90.16 26.75 11.82
C ILE A 2 88.83 26.63 11.02
N THR A 3 87.84 27.33 11.58
CA THR A 3 86.89 28.28 10.98
C THR A 3 87.03 28.63 9.47
N ARG A 4 85.90 28.68 8.74
CA ARG A 4 85.49 29.89 7.98
C ARG A 4 84.06 29.84 7.43
N ASN A 5 83.33 30.90 7.75
CA ASN A 5 82.07 31.37 7.19
C ASN A 5 82.17 31.72 5.69
N MET A 6 81.05 31.61 4.97
CA MET A 6 80.56 32.54 3.92
C MET A 6 79.10 32.14 3.58
N MET A 7 78.10 32.80 4.16
CA MET A 7 77.34 33.95 3.65
C MET A 7 76.66 33.79 2.27
N PHE A 8 75.33 33.63 2.35
CA PHE A 8 74.23 34.16 1.54
C PHE A 8 74.30 34.20 0.01
N ARG A 9 73.31 33.54 -0.62
CA ARG A 9 72.37 34.21 -1.55
C ARG A 9 70.97 33.61 -1.41
N SER A 10 70.06 34.37 -0.82
CA SER A 10 68.62 34.09 -0.80
C SER A 10 68.03 34.40 -2.18
N ALA A 11 67.43 33.40 -2.83
CA ALA A 11 66.48 33.60 -3.91
C ALA A 11 65.09 33.37 -3.34
N ALA A 12 64.33 34.45 -3.14
CA ALA A 12 62.93 34.38 -2.74
C ALA A 12 62.09 33.97 -3.96
N ALA A 13 61.72 32.69 -4.05
CA ALA A 13 60.67 32.24 -4.95
C ALA A 13 59.33 32.41 -4.23
N VAL A 14 58.55 33.40 -4.66
CA VAL A 14 57.15 33.56 -4.24
C VAL A 14 56.36 32.44 -4.93
N VAL A 15 56.07 31.37 -4.20
CA VAL A 15 55.10 30.36 -4.61
C VAL A 15 53.71 30.93 -4.29
N LEU A 16 53.02 31.41 -5.32
CA LEU A 16 51.60 31.74 -5.22
C LEU A 16 50.83 30.41 -5.10
N ALA A 17 50.53 30.01 -3.87
CA ALA A 17 49.62 28.90 -3.63
C ALA A 17 48.21 29.34 -4.06
N LEU A 18 47.81 28.96 -5.27
CA LEU A 18 46.40 28.97 -5.67
C LEU A 18 45.67 27.94 -4.81
N THR A 19 45.12 28.38 -3.69
CA THR A 19 44.09 27.64 -2.97
C THR A 19 42.88 27.57 -3.88
N VAL A 20 42.74 26.46 -4.60
CA VAL A 20 41.46 26.09 -5.21
C VAL A 20 40.56 25.71 -4.04
N THR A 21 39.88 26.69 -3.47
CA THR A 21 38.68 26.43 -2.67
C THR A 21 37.66 25.85 -3.63
N SER A 22 37.59 24.53 -3.68
CA SER A 22 36.40 23.83 -4.13
C SER A 22 35.28 24.25 -3.18
N THR A 23 34.56 25.32 -3.55
CA THR A 23 33.22 25.54 -3.02
C THR A 23 32.36 24.48 -3.70
N ALA A 24 32.30 23.30 -3.09
CA ALA A 24 31.15 22.42 -3.30
C ALA A 24 29.92 23.27 -2.99
N GLY A 25 29.19 23.66 -4.04
CA GLY A 25 27.89 24.31 -3.88
C GLY A 25 26.96 23.36 -3.13
N PRO A 26 25.87 23.86 -2.52
CA PRO A 26 24.93 23.06 -1.74
C PRO A 26 24.18 22.10 -2.66
N ALA A 27 24.78 20.94 -2.92
CA ALA A 27 24.13 19.77 -3.52
C ALA A 27 23.72 18.78 -2.41
N GLU A 28 23.53 19.27 -1.18
CA GLU A 28 23.36 18.47 0.05
C GLU A 28 21.97 18.63 0.68
N ALA A 29 20.98 19.17 -0.06
CA ALA A 29 19.61 19.35 0.40
C ALA A 29 18.57 19.16 -0.73
N ALA A 30 18.46 17.95 -1.24
CA ALA A 30 17.17 17.39 -1.70
C ALA A 30 16.58 16.55 -0.53
N ASP A 31 16.56 17.14 0.67
CA ASP A 31 16.37 16.43 1.95
C ASP A 31 14.89 16.19 2.28
N HIS A 32 14.08 15.67 1.34
CA HIS A 32 12.71 15.17 1.56
C HIS A 32 11.91 16.00 2.59
N ALA A 33 12.05 17.33 2.55
CA ALA A 33 11.74 18.17 3.70
C ALA A 33 10.23 18.31 3.88
N GLY A 34 9.50 18.26 2.76
CA GLY A 34 8.05 18.08 2.73
C GLY A 34 7.64 16.83 3.46
N LEU A 35 8.25 15.69 3.14
CA LEU A 35 7.93 14.40 3.77
C LEU A 35 8.26 14.41 5.27
N ARG A 36 9.36 15.03 5.70
CA ARG A 36 9.67 15.19 7.13
C ARG A 36 8.57 15.97 7.86
N ARG A 37 8.07 17.08 7.29
CA ARG A 37 6.93 17.83 7.85
C ARG A 37 5.64 17.01 7.85
N VAL A 38 5.40 16.21 6.82
CA VAL A 38 4.26 15.28 6.81
C VAL A 38 4.38 14.29 7.97
N MET A 39 5.56 13.67 8.17
CA MET A 39 5.82 12.74 9.26
C MET A 39 5.58 13.35 10.64
N GLU A 40 6.00 14.60 10.85
CA GLU A 40 5.72 15.35 12.08
C GLU A 40 4.22 15.53 12.34
N ARG A 41 3.43 15.84 11.29
CA ARG A 41 1.97 15.94 11.40
C ARG A 41 1.31 14.60 11.67
N LEU A 42 1.79 13.52 11.05
CA LEU A 42 1.27 12.16 11.25
C LEU A 42 1.38 11.72 12.72
N THR A 43 2.39 12.19 13.44
CA THR A 43 2.62 11.86 14.87
C THR A 43 2.47 13.07 15.79
N GLY A 44 1.73 14.09 15.37
CA GLY A 44 1.44 15.27 16.19
C GLY A 44 0.48 14.97 17.36
N PRO A 45 0.06 15.99 18.14
CA PRO A 45 -0.78 15.82 19.33
C PRO A 45 -2.05 14.98 19.11
N ASP A 46 -2.70 15.13 17.95
CA ASP A 46 -3.91 14.38 17.58
C ASP A 46 -3.64 13.24 16.58
N GLY A 47 -2.36 12.99 16.27
CA GLY A 47 -1.91 12.02 15.28
C GLY A 47 -1.91 10.58 15.77
N ALA A 48 -1.28 9.72 14.97
CA ALA A 48 -1.04 8.33 15.32
C ALA A 48 0.11 8.19 16.33
N PRO A 49 0.12 7.13 17.16
CA PRO A 49 1.24 6.87 18.06
C PRO A 49 2.60 6.76 17.37
N GLY A 50 2.63 6.19 16.18
CA GLY A 50 3.83 6.01 15.39
C GLY A 50 3.55 6.01 13.88
N ALA A 51 4.56 6.43 13.13
CA ALA A 51 4.54 6.49 11.68
C ALA A 51 5.87 6.01 11.10
N LEU A 52 5.83 5.49 9.88
CA LEU A 52 7.02 5.17 9.08
C LEU A 52 6.76 5.49 7.61
N ALA A 53 7.76 6.05 6.96
CA ALA A 53 7.83 6.23 5.53
C ALA A 53 9.11 5.60 4.98
N GLU A 54 9.00 4.87 3.88
CA GLU A 54 10.16 4.46 3.08
C GLU A 54 9.98 4.94 1.65
N VAL A 55 10.98 5.70 1.17
CA VAL A 55 11.09 6.14 -0.22
C VAL A 55 12.26 5.42 -0.86
N ASN A 56 12.05 4.97 -2.09
CA ASN A 56 13.10 4.44 -2.95
C ASN A 56 13.05 5.21 -4.27
N ASP A 57 14.05 6.06 -4.49
CA ASP A 57 14.16 6.91 -5.66
C ASP A 57 15.56 6.76 -6.31
N ARG A 58 15.92 7.70 -7.19
CA ARG A 58 17.23 7.71 -7.88
C ARG A 58 18.40 7.95 -6.93
N ASP A 59 18.16 8.61 -5.80
CA ASP A 59 19.16 8.99 -4.80
C ASP A 59 19.31 7.88 -3.74
N GLY A 60 18.41 6.90 -3.76
CA GLY A 60 18.51 5.64 -3.06
C GLY A 60 17.32 5.40 -2.14
N ARG A 61 17.57 4.65 -1.05
CA ARG A 61 16.55 4.35 -0.06
C ARG A 61 16.63 5.33 1.11
N LEU A 62 15.55 6.06 1.36
CA LEU A 62 15.31 6.85 2.56
C LEU A 62 14.26 6.17 3.43
N ALA A 63 14.52 6.10 4.74
CA ALA A 63 13.52 5.69 5.71
C ALA A 63 13.38 6.77 6.79
N LEU A 64 12.14 7.20 7.04
CA LEU A 64 11.77 8.14 8.09
C LEU A 64 10.82 7.46 9.06
N THR A 65 10.99 7.72 10.35
CA THR A 65 10.14 7.18 11.41
C THR A 65 9.78 8.29 12.38
N GLY A 66 8.55 8.26 12.92
CA GLY A 66 8.08 9.16 13.95
C GLY A 66 7.34 8.41 15.05
N GLY A 67 7.33 8.97 16.25
CA GLY A 67 6.58 8.41 17.38
C GLY A 67 7.08 7.05 17.85
N VAL A 68 6.16 6.19 18.31
CA VAL A 68 6.43 4.94 19.01
C VAL A 68 5.72 3.75 18.37
N ALA A 69 6.40 2.59 18.37
CA ALA A 69 5.84 1.31 17.98
C ALA A 69 4.95 0.69 19.08
N ASP A 70 5.15 1.07 20.34
CA ASP A 70 4.39 0.58 21.50
C ASP A 70 4.26 1.69 22.55
N ILE A 71 3.03 2.17 22.78
CA ILE A 71 2.74 3.29 23.69
C ILE A 71 3.03 2.99 25.17
N ARG A 72 3.06 1.71 25.55
CA ARG A 72 3.29 1.29 26.95
C ARG A 72 4.78 1.25 27.26
N THR A 73 5.60 0.81 26.29
CA THR A 73 7.06 0.71 26.47
C THR A 73 7.82 1.94 26.00
N GLY A 74 7.21 2.78 25.16
CA GLY A 74 7.89 3.90 24.52
C GLY A 74 8.90 3.47 23.45
N ALA A 75 8.86 2.21 23.00
CA ALA A 75 9.79 1.71 21.99
C ALA A 75 9.64 2.51 20.69
N PRO A 76 10.74 2.99 20.07
CA PRO A 76 10.67 3.73 18.82
C PRO A 76 10.24 2.82 17.67
N VAL A 77 9.71 3.41 16.61
CA VAL A 77 9.40 2.70 15.36
C VAL A 77 10.70 2.23 14.69
N ASP A 78 10.83 0.93 14.41
CA ASP A 78 11.93 0.39 13.58
C ASP A 78 11.51 0.48 12.09
N PRO A 79 12.34 1.05 11.19
CA PRO A 79 12.05 1.15 9.75
C PRO A 79 11.81 -0.20 9.04
N ARG A 80 12.17 -1.32 9.67
CA ARG A 80 12.00 -2.69 9.15
C ARG A 80 10.79 -3.39 9.76
N SER A 81 10.00 -2.70 10.57
CA SER A 81 8.85 -3.27 11.24
C SER A 81 7.82 -3.76 10.23
N ARG A 82 7.21 -4.90 10.54
CA ARG A 82 6.06 -5.42 9.80
C ARG A 82 4.77 -4.78 10.31
N PHE A 83 3.79 -4.67 9.43
CA PHE A 83 2.47 -4.12 9.70
C PHE A 83 1.43 -4.75 8.79
N ARG A 84 0.15 -4.65 9.17
CA ARG A 84 -0.96 -5.08 8.30
C ARG A 84 -1.11 -4.05 7.20
N ILE A 85 -1.19 -4.50 5.96
CA ILE A 85 -1.29 -3.59 4.80
C ILE A 85 -2.73 -3.31 4.38
N GLY A 86 -3.69 -3.99 5.00
CA GLY A 86 -5.10 -3.81 4.68
C GLY A 86 -5.35 -3.96 3.18
N SER A 87 -6.11 -3.02 2.62
CA SER A 87 -6.50 -3.01 1.22
C SER A 87 -5.37 -2.98 0.18
N LEU A 88 -4.11 -2.70 0.55
CA LEU A 88 -2.94 -2.97 -0.32
C LEU A 88 -2.76 -4.46 -0.65
N THR A 89 -3.54 -5.35 -0.04
CA THR A 89 -3.72 -6.76 -0.47
C THR A 89 -4.30 -6.87 -1.88
N LYS A 90 -5.19 -5.96 -2.29
CA LYS A 90 -5.93 -6.00 -3.56
C LYS A 90 -5.01 -6.03 -4.79
N PRO A 91 -3.96 -5.19 -4.90
CA PRO A 91 -2.97 -5.31 -5.97
C PRO A 91 -2.36 -6.72 -6.12
N PHE A 92 -2.10 -7.44 -5.02
CA PHE A 92 -1.56 -8.80 -5.07
C PHE A 92 -2.59 -9.79 -5.62
N VAL A 93 -3.85 -9.69 -5.18
CA VAL A 93 -4.96 -10.52 -5.67
C VAL A 93 -5.25 -10.25 -7.14
N ALA A 94 -5.27 -8.98 -7.56
CA ALA A 94 -5.46 -8.59 -8.95
C ALA A 94 -4.31 -9.11 -9.83
N THR A 95 -3.06 -9.02 -9.36
CA THR A 95 -1.89 -9.59 -10.05
C THR A 95 -2.05 -11.08 -10.30
N VAL A 96 -2.40 -11.86 -9.27
CA VAL A 96 -2.61 -13.32 -9.42
C VAL A 96 -3.77 -13.60 -10.37
N THR A 97 -4.86 -12.85 -10.27
CA THR A 97 -6.02 -12.98 -11.16
C THR A 97 -5.62 -12.75 -12.62
N LEU A 98 -4.84 -11.70 -12.90
CA LEU A 98 -4.37 -11.37 -14.23
C LEU A 98 -3.33 -12.37 -14.75
N GLN A 99 -2.50 -12.95 -13.90
CA GLN A 99 -1.65 -14.09 -14.32
C GLN A 99 -2.48 -15.29 -14.75
N LEU A 100 -3.55 -15.61 -14.01
CA LEU A 100 -4.49 -16.67 -14.36
C LEU A 100 -5.28 -16.34 -15.65
N VAL A 101 -5.50 -15.06 -15.96
CA VAL A 101 -6.01 -14.61 -17.27
C VAL A 101 -4.99 -14.89 -18.37
N GLY A 102 -3.72 -14.56 -18.15
CA GLY A 102 -2.64 -14.87 -19.09
C GLY A 102 -2.42 -16.39 -19.31
N GLU A 103 -2.86 -17.22 -18.37
CA GLU A 103 -2.89 -18.68 -18.45
C GLU A 103 -4.18 -19.24 -19.09
N GLY A 104 -5.14 -18.39 -19.44
CA GLY A 104 -6.44 -18.81 -20.00
C GLY A 104 -7.36 -19.51 -19.00
N ARG A 105 -7.11 -19.35 -17.69
CA ARG A 105 -7.91 -19.97 -16.61
C ARG A 105 -9.02 -19.08 -16.10
N ILE A 106 -8.86 -17.77 -16.26
CA ILE A 106 -9.85 -16.74 -15.96
C ILE A 106 -10.05 -15.89 -17.21
N GLU A 107 -11.30 -15.55 -17.51
CA GLU A 107 -11.67 -14.59 -18.55
C GLU A 107 -12.22 -13.36 -17.83
N LEU A 108 -11.63 -12.18 -18.06
CA LEU A 108 -12.01 -10.95 -17.36
C LEU A 108 -13.49 -10.59 -17.56
N ASP A 109 -13.99 -10.78 -18.78
CA ASP A 109 -15.34 -10.40 -19.18
C ASP A 109 -16.35 -11.55 -19.04
N ALA A 110 -15.93 -12.71 -18.50
CA ALA A 110 -16.85 -13.77 -18.15
C ALA A 110 -17.64 -13.43 -16.88
N PRO A 111 -18.91 -13.86 -16.78
CA PRO A 111 -19.72 -13.65 -15.60
C PRO A 111 -19.14 -14.41 -14.39
N VAL A 112 -19.26 -13.82 -13.21
CA VAL A 112 -18.83 -14.43 -11.94
C VAL A 112 -19.48 -15.80 -11.73
N GLU A 113 -20.74 -15.97 -12.17
CA GLU A 113 -21.48 -17.24 -12.11
C GLU A 113 -20.73 -18.41 -12.79
N ARG A 114 -19.92 -18.15 -13.81
CA ARG A 114 -19.11 -19.19 -14.48
C ARG A 114 -18.15 -19.86 -13.51
N TYR A 115 -17.59 -19.09 -12.57
CA TYR A 115 -16.62 -19.57 -11.60
C TYR A 115 -17.31 -19.96 -10.29
N LEU A 116 -18.25 -19.14 -9.82
CA LEU A 116 -18.90 -19.28 -8.52
C LEU A 116 -20.42 -19.48 -8.66
N PRO A 117 -20.87 -20.62 -9.22
CA PRO A 117 -22.28 -20.85 -9.50
C PRO A 117 -23.14 -20.79 -8.22
N GLY A 118 -24.17 -19.95 -8.24
CA GLY A 118 -25.08 -19.78 -7.11
C GLY A 118 -24.50 -19.00 -5.93
N VAL A 119 -23.29 -18.45 -6.03
CA VAL A 119 -22.70 -17.67 -4.93
C VAL A 119 -23.27 -16.26 -4.88
N VAL A 120 -23.27 -15.55 -6.00
CA VAL A 120 -23.77 -14.17 -6.07
C VAL A 120 -25.25 -14.19 -6.45
N ARG A 121 -26.09 -14.28 -5.43
CA ARG A 121 -27.56 -14.33 -5.50
C ARG A 121 -28.17 -13.56 -4.32
N GLY A 122 -29.19 -12.74 -4.57
CA GLY A 122 -30.00 -12.11 -3.51
C GLY A 122 -30.05 -10.59 -3.60
N ALA A 123 -31.14 -10.00 -3.10
CA ALA A 123 -31.40 -8.56 -3.09
C ALA A 123 -30.89 -7.86 -4.38
N ASP A 124 -31.41 -8.30 -5.52
CA ASP A 124 -31.05 -7.82 -6.85
C ASP A 124 -29.60 -8.06 -7.31
N ASN A 125 -28.72 -8.69 -6.54
CA ASN A 125 -27.39 -9.09 -6.99
C ASN A 125 -27.46 -10.39 -7.81
N ASP A 126 -26.85 -10.41 -8.99
CA ASP A 126 -26.83 -11.55 -9.90
C ASP A 126 -25.45 -11.76 -10.53
N GLY A 127 -24.76 -12.85 -10.15
CA GLY A 127 -23.45 -13.20 -10.70
C GLY A 127 -23.40 -13.47 -12.20
N ARG A 128 -24.55 -13.59 -12.89
CA ARG A 128 -24.66 -13.71 -14.35
C ARG A 128 -24.49 -12.36 -15.05
N GLU A 129 -24.73 -11.26 -14.35
CA GLU A 129 -24.66 -9.89 -14.88
C GLU A 129 -23.34 -9.20 -14.53
N ILE A 130 -22.60 -9.74 -13.56
CA ILE A 130 -21.37 -9.16 -13.03
C ILE A 130 -20.17 -9.94 -13.57
N THR A 131 -19.18 -9.24 -14.12
CA THR A 131 -17.96 -9.85 -14.67
C THR A 131 -16.79 -9.83 -13.67
N VAL A 132 -15.78 -10.66 -13.91
CA VAL A 132 -14.54 -10.67 -13.09
C VAL A 132 -13.83 -9.30 -13.15
N ARG A 133 -13.83 -8.65 -14.33
CA ARG A 133 -13.32 -7.29 -14.51
C ARG A 133 -13.99 -6.30 -13.59
N GLN A 134 -15.33 -6.35 -13.51
CA GLN A 134 -16.11 -5.44 -12.67
C GLN A 134 -15.85 -5.65 -11.18
N LEU A 135 -15.54 -6.88 -10.75
CA LEU A 135 -15.06 -7.12 -9.39
C LEU A 135 -13.74 -6.36 -9.14
N LEU A 136 -12.72 -6.60 -9.97
CA LEU A 136 -11.39 -6.03 -9.80
C LEU A 136 -11.36 -4.50 -9.93
N GLN A 137 -12.26 -3.93 -10.73
CA GLN A 137 -12.36 -2.48 -10.99
C GLN A 137 -13.35 -1.75 -10.08
N HIS A 138 -14.03 -2.45 -9.15
CA HIS A 138 -15.09 -1.85 -8.31
C HIS A 138 -16.26 -1.24 -9.09
N THR A 139 -16.67 -1.88 -10.19
CA THR A 139 -17.81 -1.46 -11.02
C THR A 139 -18.93 -2.50 -11.03
N SER A 140 -18.96 -3.41 -10.06
CA SER A 140 -19.94 -4.50 -9.96
C SER A 140 -21.30 -4.08 -9.39
N GLY A 141 -21.34 -2.98 -8.62
CA GLY A 141 -22.52 -2.58 -7.84
C GLY A 141 -22.76 -3.40 -6.56
N ILE A 142 -21.92 -4.41 -6.25
CA ILE A 142 -22.10 -5.24 -5.05
C ILE A 142 -21.81 -4.40 -3.79
N PRO A 143 -22.72 -4.37 -2.79
CA PRO A 143 -22.50 -3.61 -1.56
C PRO A 143 -21.22 -4.00 -0.83
N ASP A 144 -20.57 -3.02 -0.20
CA ASP A 144 -19.39 -3.28 0.64
C ASP A 144 -19.82 -3.91 1.97
N VAL A 145 -19.29 -5.11 2.28
CA VAL A 145 -19.54 -5.80 3.55
C VAL A 145 -19.27 -4.91 4.77
N LEU A 146 -18.27 -4.02 4.71
CA LEU A 146 -17.91 -3.16 5.84
C LEU A 146 -18.91 -2.04 6.13
N ARG A 147 -19.87 -1.77 5.23
CA ARG A 147 -21.03 -0.91 5.54
C ARG A 147 -22.03 -1.59 6.49
N HIS A 148 -22.01 -2.91 6.53
CA HIS A 148 -22.93 -3.74 7.30
C HIS A 148 -22.24 -4.51 8.44
N LEU A 149 -20.90 -4.54 8.43
CA LEU A 149 -20.04 -5.03 9.51
C LEU A 149 -19.12 -3.90 9.98
N GLY A 150 -19.63 -3.07 10.90
CA GLY A 150 -18.91 -1.91 11.40
C GLY A 150 -17.67 -2.27 12.22
N PRO A 151 -16.68 -1.36 12.32
CA PRO A 151 -15.42 -1.62 13.01
C PRO A 151 -15.60 -2.01 14.47
N MET A 152 -16.60 -1.46 15.16
CA MET A 152 -16.88 -1.79 16.56
C MET A 152 -17.42 -3.20 16.77
N GLU A 153 -18.15 -3.76 15.81
CA GLU A 153 -18.57 -5.17 15.87
C GLU A 153 -17.35 -6.10 15.81
N ILE A 154 -16.36 -5.75 14.99
CA ILE A 154 -15.11 -6.50 14.87
C ILE A 154 -14.26 -6.35 16.15
N VAL A 155 -14.19 -5.14 16.73
CA VAL A 155 -13.42 -4.88 17.97
C VAL A 155 -13.99 -5.64 19.18
N LYS A 156 -15.28 -5.97 19.20
CA LYS A 156 -15.90 -6.77 20.29
C LYS A 156 -15.38 -8.21 20.31
N ASP A 157 -15.08 -8.79 19.16
CA ASP A 157 -14.48 -10.13 19.03
C ASP A 157 -13.41 -10.15 17.92
N PRO A 158 -12.22 -9.57 18.19
CA PRO A 158 -11.21 -9.36 17.16
C PRO A 158 -10.49 -10.63 16.73
N LEU A 159 -10.74 -11.75 17.41
CA LEU A 159 -10.13 -13.05 17.10
C LEU A 159 -11.07 -13.97 16.33
N ARG A 160 -12.32 -13.56 16.12
CA ARG A 160 -13.32 -14.30 15.34
C ARG A 160 -12.78 -14.66 13.96
N HIS A 161 -12.93 -15.93 13.62
CA HIS A 161 -12.77 -16.39 12.24
C HIS A 161 -14.00 -15.99 11.42
N TRP A 162 -13.76 -15.49 10.22
CA TRP A 162 -14.77 -15.17 9.23
C TRP A 162 -14.56 -16.01 7.97
N GLU A 163 -15.56 -16.78 7.59
CA GLU A 163 -15.55 -17.44 6.30
C GLU A 163 -15.74 -16.39 5.19
N ALA A 164 -14.99 -16.49 4.10
CA ALA A 164 -15.13 -15.54 2.99
C ALA A 164 -16.56 -15.52 2.44
N ARG A 165 -17.22 -16.69 2.44
CA ARG A 165 -18.63 -16.82 2.05
C ARG A 165 -19.57 -16.09 3.00
N GLU A 166 -19.33 -16.18 4.30
CA GLU A 166 -20.14 -15.49 5.31
C GLU A 166 -20.09 -13.97 5.14
N LEU A 167 -18.90 -13.41 4.91
CA LEU A 167 -18.73 -11.97 4.64
C LEU A 167 -19.45 -11.55 3.36
N VAL A 168 -19.39 -12.36 2.30
CA VAL A 168 -20.12 -12.11 1.05
C VAL A 168 -21.63 -12.14 1.29
N ASP A 169 -22.14 -13.12 2.05
CA ASP A 169 -23.57 -13.25 2.33
C ASP A 169 -24.14 -12.08 3.15
N ILE A 170 -23.32 -11.41 3.97
CA ILE A 170 -23.73 -10.15 4.65
C ILE A 170 -24.03 -9.05 3.62
N ALA A 171 -23.16 -8.88 2.62
CA ALA A 171 -23.35 -7.87 1.59
C ALA A 171 -24.56 -8.20 0.68
N LEU A 172 -24.74 -9.47 0.30
CA LEU A 172 -25.80 -9.91 -0.62
C LEU A 172 -27.22 -9.88 -0.01
N GLN A 173 -27.35 -9.56 1.29
CA GLN A 173 -28.64 -9.24 1.91
C GLN A 173 -29.18 -7.86 1.50
N HIS A 174 -28.38 -7.03 0.84
CA HIS A 174 -28.71 -5.66 0.50
C HIS A 174 -28.76 -5.45 -1.03
N PRO A 175 -29.64 -4.56 -1.53
CA PRO A 175 -29.72 -4.20 -2.94
C PRO A 175 -28.38 -3.76 -3.52
N ARG A 176 -28.12 -4.05 -4.80
CA ARG A 176 -26.96 -3.48 -5.51
C ARG A 176 -26.97 -1.95 -5.44
N ASP A 177 -25.80 -1.34 -5.24
CA ASP A 177 -25.64 0.12 -5.16
C ASP A 177 -25.93 0.81 -6.51
N PHE A 178 -25.66 0.11 -7.62
CA PHE A 178 -25.89 0.55 -9.01
C PHE A 178 -25.84 -0.64 -9.97
N THR A 179 -26.28 -0.46 -11.21
CA THR A 179 -26.19 -1.49 -12.25
C THR A 179 -24.73 -1.81 -12.60
N PRO A 180 -24.32 -3.10 -12.73
CA PRO A 180 -22.96 -3.47 -13.08
C PRO A 180 -22.44 -2.73 -14.31
N GLY A 181 -21.31 -2.03 -14.16
CA GLY A 181 -20.63 -1.27 -15.20
C GLY A 181 -21.07 0.19 -15.38
N GLU A 182 -22.18 0.62 -14.76
CA GLU A 182 -22.70 2.00 -14.93
C GLU A 182 -22.02 3.04 -14.04
N SER A 183 -21.42 2.62 -12.92
CA SER A 183 -20.75 3.51 -11.97
C SER A 183 -19.55 2.83 -11.31
N TRP A 184 -18.89 3.55 -10.41
CA TRP A 184 -17.81 3.07 -9.57
C TRP A 184 -18.21 3.14 -8.10
N GLY A 185 -17.92 2.08 -7.34
CA GLY A 185 -18.18 2.01 -5.91
C GLY A 185 -17.29 0.98 -5.24
N TYR A 186 -16.38 1.46 -4.39
CA TYR A 186 -15.46 0.61 -3.65
C TYR A 186 -16.22 -0.41 -2.80
N SER A 187 -15.80 -1.68 -2.91
CA SER A 187 -16.43 -2.78 -2.18
C SER A 187 -15.43 -3.89 -1.90
N ASN A 188 -15.20 -4.20 -0.63
CA ASN A 188 -14.34 -5.31 -0.22
C ASN A 188 -14.91 -6.66 -0.65
N THR A 189 -16.24 -6.76 -0.74
CA THR A 189 -16.96 -7.93 -1.25
C THR A 189 -16.45 -8.37 -2.61
N ASN A 190 -16.10 -7.43 -3.48
CA ASN A 190 -15.56 -7.75 -4.80
C ASN A 190 -14.25 -8.54 -4.73
N TYR A 191 -13.36 -8.19 -3.80
CA TYR A 191 -12.06 -8.86 -3.66
C TYR A 191 -12.15 -10.14 -2.84
N LEU A 192 -13.13 -10.27 -1.94
CA LEU A 192 -13.48 -11.56 -1.34
C LEU A 192 -13.91 -12.54 -2.43
N LEU A 193 -14.80 -12.12 -3.34
CA LEU A 193 -15.20 -12.92 -4.51
C LEU A 193 -14.03 -13.23 -5.45
N ALA A 194 -13.14 -12.28 -5.73
CA ALA A 194 -11.94 -12.53 -6.52
C ALA A 194 -11.02 -13.60 -5.87
N GLY A 195 -10.86 -13.56 -4.55
CA GLY A 195 -10.16 -14.61 -3.79
C GLY A 195 -10.82 -15.98 -3.93
N MET A 196 -12.15 -16.05 -3.84
CA MET A 196 -12.92 -17.28 -4.04
C MET A 196 -12.78 -17.81 -5.47
N ILE A 197 -12.74 -16.94 -6.49
CA ILE A 197 -12.50 -17.32 -7.89
C ILE A 197 -11.10 -17.94 -8.03
N ILE A 198 -10.05 -17.31 -7.50
CA ILE A 198 -8.68 -17.86 -7.52
C ILE A 198 -8.69 -19.27 -6.91
N GLU A 199 -9.30 -19.44 -5.75
CA GLU A 199 -9.35 -20.75 -5.10
C GLU A 199 -10.10 -21.78 -5.92
N LYS A 200 -11.24 -21.40 -6.49
CA LYS A 200 -12.03 -22.29 -7.33
C LYS A 200 -11.28 -22.75 -8.57
N VAL A 201 -10.61 -21.83 -9.27
CA VAL A 201 -9.93 -22.19 -10.53
C VAL A 201 -8.63 -22.94 -10.27
N THR A 202 -7.96 -22.69 -9.14
CA THR A 202 -6.65 -23.28 -8.81
C THR A 202 -6.71 -24.52 -7.93
N GLY A 203 -7.80 -24.71 -7.18
CA GLY A 203 -7.89 -25.70 -6.11
C GLY A 203 -7.00 -25.38 -4.90
N ARG A 204 -6.52 -24.14 -4.78
CA ARG A 204 -5.58 -23.70 -3.73
C ARG A 204 -6.04 -22.37 -3.15
N PRO A 205 -5.91 -22.14 -1.82
CA PRO A 205 -6.27 -20.85 -1.23
C PRO A 205 -5.52 -19.70 -1.91
N TYR A 206 -6.18 -18.55 -2.10
CA TYR A 206 -5.59 -17.37 -2.77
C TYR A 206 -4.21 -17.00 -2.21
N GLY A 207 -4.02 -17.16 -0.89
CA GLY A 207 -2.74 -16.87 -0.24
C GLY A 207 -1.59 -17.77 -0.67
N LYS A 208 -1.87 -19.02 -1.06
CA LYS A 208 -0.84 -19.93 -1.63
C LYS A 208 -0.44 -19.51 -3.03
N GLU A 209 -1.39 -19.06 -3.84
CA GLU A 209 -1.11 -18.54 -5.16
C GLU A 209 -0.31 -17.23 -5.10
N ILE A 210 -0.69 -16.28 -4.23
CA ILE A 210 0.11 -15.05 -3.97
C ILE A 210 1.53 -15.41 -3.52
N HIS A 211 1.67 -16.36 -2.60
CA HIS A 211 2.97 -16.77 -2.10
C HIS A 211 3.88 -17.32 -3.21
N GLN A 212 3.36 -18.25 -4.03
CA GLN A 212 4.14 -18.91 -5.08
C GLN A 212 4.42 -18.01 -6.28
N ARG A 213 3.50 -17.11 -6.61
CA ARG A 213 3.55 -16.32 -7.85
C ARG A 213 4.13 -14.92 -7.68
N VAL A 214 4.10 -14.38 -6.47
CA VAL A 214 4.52 -13.01 -6.18
C VAL A 214 5.59 -12.97 -5.09
N ILE A 215 5.29 -13.47 -3.89
CA ILE A 215 6.18 -13.32 -2.72
C ILE A 215 7.52 -14.03 -2.94
N VAL A 216 7.50 -15.31 -3.33
CA VAL A 216 8.73 -16.09 -3.55
C VAL A 216 9.55 -15.58 -4.73
N PRO A 217 8.97 -15.35 -5.94
CA PRO A 217 9.75 -14.88 -7.08
C PRO A 217 10.38 -13.50 -6.90
N LEU A 218 9.77 -12.63 -6.09
CA LEU A 218 10.31 -11.31 -5.78
C LEU A 218 11.19 -11.30 -4.52
N GLY A 219 11.19 -12.37 -3.72
CA GLY A 219 11.97 -12.45 -2.49
C GLY A 219 11.46 -11.53 -1.38
N LEU A 220 10.15 -11.32 -1.28
CA LEU A 220 9.52 -10.44 -0.28
C LEU A 220 9.49 -11.12 1.10
N ARG A 221 10.56 -11.00 1.89
CA ARG A 221 10.80 -11.77 3.13
C ARG A 221 10.02 -11.26 4.35
N GLY A 222 9.46 -10.07 4.26
CA GLY A 222 8.58 -9.43 5.23
C GLY A 222 7.09 -9.56 4.91
N THR A 223 6.73 -10.10 3.75
CA THR A 223 5.33 -10.24 3.30
C THR A 223 4.72 -11.60 3.63
N PHE A 224 3.50 -11.60 4.16
CA PHE A 224 2.76 -12.80 4.54
C PHE A 224 1.28 -12.72 4.17
N VAL A 225 0.70 -13.88 3.83
CA VAL A 225 -0.75 -14.09 3.83
C VAL A 225 -1.09 -14.97 5.04
N PRO A 226 -1.43 -14.37 6.20
CA PRO A 226 -1.49 -15.07 7.49
C PRO A 226 -2.65 -16.05 7.66
N GLY A 227 -3.68 -16.01 6.80
CA GLY A 227 -4.90 -16.80 6.99
C GLY A 227 -5.60 -16.40 8.28
N ASP A 228 -5.69 -17.31 9.24
CA ASP A 228 -6.29 -17.06 10.55
C ASP A 228 -5.33 -16.58 11.64
N ALA A 229 -4.02 -16.59 11.38
CA ALA A 229 -3.04 -16.29 12.42
C ALA A 229 -3.22 -14.83 12.91
N PRO A 230 -3.61 -14.61 14.17
CA PRO A 230 -3.99 -13.28 14.63
C PRO A 230 -2.79 -12.38 14.95
N GLY A 231 -1.57 -12.93 15.00
CA GLY A 231 -0.34 -12.19 15.29
C GLY A 231 0.39 -11.73 14.03
N ILE A 232 1.27 -10.74 14.20
CA ILE A 232 2.21 -10.31 13.16
C ILE A 232 3.55 -11.02 13.42
N PRO A 233 4.09 -11.82 12.48
CA PRO A 233 5.35 -12.53 12.68
C PRO A 233 6.54 -11.56 12.78
N GLY A 234 7.54 -11.86 13.63
CA GLY A 234 8.80 -11.09 13.73
C GLY A 234 8.62 -9.68 14.30
N PRO A 235 9.62 -8.77 14.16
CA PRO A 235 9.51 -7.38 14.63
C PRO A 235 8.37 -6.63 13.92
N HIS A 236 7.49 -6.00 14.69
CA HIS A 236 6.29 -5.32 14.18
C HIS A 236 5.86 -4.16 15.07
N LEU A 237 5.10 -3.22 14.49
CA LEU A 237 4.41 -2.18 15.24
C LEU A 237 3.19 -2.78 15.96
N ARG A 238 2.86 -2.24 17.13
CA ARG A 238 1.51 -2.39 17.71
C ARG A 238 0.54 -1.53 16.92
N GLY A 239 -0.66 -2.04 16.68
CA GLY A 239 -1.73 -1.33 15.99
C GLY A 239 -2.81 -0.87 16.97
N TYR A 240 -3.29 0.36 16.81
CA TYR A 240 -4.26 0.96 17.73
C TYR A 240 -5.55 1.40 17.02
N VAL A 241 -6.67 1.31 17.72
CA VAL A 241 -7.93 2.00 17.38
C VAL A 241 -8.21 3.08 18.42
N ARG A 242 -8.91 4.14 18.03
CA ARG A 242 -9.41 5.17 18.95
C ARG A 242 -10.91 5.40 18.70
N PRO A 243 -11.80 4.58 19.30
CA PRO A 243 -13.25 4.68 19.06
C PRO A 243 -13.86 5.94 19.69
N GLU A 244 -13.26 6.42 20.77
CA GLU A 244 -13.63 7.68 21.44
C GLU A 244 -12.35 8.51 21.67
N SER A 245 -11.84 8.57 22.91
CA SER A 245 -10.62 9.30 23.26
C SER A 245 -9.41 8.40 23.55
N GLU A 246 -9.65 7.16 23.97
CA GLU A 246 -8.58 6.24 24.39
C GLU A 246 -8.11 5.34 23.26
N LEU A 247 -6.79 5.08 23.24
CA LEU A 247 -6.18 4.12 22.34
C LEU A 247 -6.38 2.69 22.87
N VAL A 248 -6.90 1.82 22.01
CA VAL A 248 -7.06 0.38 22.28
C VAL A 248 -6.10 -0.38 21.37
N ASP A 249 -5.25 -1.21 21.97
CA ASP A 249 -4.36 -2.11 21.22
C ASP A 249 -5.19 -3.21 20.55
N ILE A 250 -5.15 -3.23 19.21
CA ILE A 250 -5.82 -4.22 18.35
C ILE A 250 -4.80 -5.02 17.51
N THR A 251 -3.54 -5.04 17.92
CA THR A 251 -2.44 -5.71 17.18
C THR A 251 -2.79 -7.16 16.86
N ARG A 252 -3.42 -7.84 17.83
CA ARG A 252 -3.99 -9.17 17.62
C ARG A 252 -5.39 -9.04 17.02
N LEU A 253 -5.48 -9.42 15.75
CA LEU A 253 -6.69 -9.39 14.94
C LEU A 253 -6.66 -10.58 14.00
N ASN A 254 -7.72 -11.36 13.94
CA ASN A 254 -7.86 -12.41 12.94
C ASN A 254 -8.03 -11.77 11.54
N PRO A 255 -7.07 -11.97 10.61
CA PRO A 255 -7.08 -11.31 9.31
C PRO A 255 -8.15 -11.84 8.34
N SER A 256 -8.84 -12.94 8.68
CA SER A 256 -9.94 -13.48 7.86
C SER A 256 -11.07 -12.48 7.62
N VAL A 257 -11.28 -11.52 8.54
CA VAL A 257 -12.25 -10.41 8.36
C VAL A 257 -11.96 -9.54 7.12
N GLY A 258 -10.68 -9.44 6.73
CA GLY A 258 -10.27 -8.78 5.49
C GLY A 258 -10.04 -9.75 4.34
N GLY A 259 -9.62 -10.99 4.62
CA GLY A 259 -9.43 -12.05 3.62
C GLY A 259 -8.61 -11.59 2.41
N ALA A 260 -9.08 -11.92 1.21
CA ALA A 260 -8.46 -11.47 -0.05
C ALA A 260 -8.65 -9.96 -0.33
N ALA A 261 -9.51 -9.27 0.42
CA ALA A 261 -9.66 -7.82 0.31
C ALA A 261 -8.65 -7.05 1.16
N GLY A 262 -8.08 -7.63 2.23
CA GLY A 262 -7.25 -6.87 3.16
C GLY A 262 -6.34 -7.64 4.13
N GLY A 263 -6.27 -8.96 4.06
CA GLY A 263 -5.68 -9.79 5.12
C GLY A 263 -4.14 -9.84 5.18
N MET A 264 -3.40 -9.17 4.29
CA MET A 264 -1.94 -9.31 4.21
C MET A 264 -1.15 -8.49 5.24
N ILE A 265 0.07 -8.94 5.47
CA ILE A 265 1.12 -8.28 6.26
C ILE A 265 2.32 -8.02 5.35
N SER A 266 3.01 -6.90 5.53
CA SER A 266 4.24 -6.60 4.80
C SER A 266 5.18 -5.67 5.58
N THR A 267 6.27 -5.27 4.93
CA THR A 267 7.12 -4.13 5.30
C THR A 267 7.02 -3.06 4.21
N ALA A 268 7.44 -1.83 4.50
CA ALA A 268 7.47 -0.76 3.50
C ALA A 268 8.38 -1.12 2.31
N SER A 269 9.55 -1.69 2.58
CA SER A 269 10.47 -2.15 1.55
C SER A 269 9.90 -3.23 0.63
N ASP A 270 9.14 -4.19 1.17
CA ASP A 270 8.54 -5.22 0.34
C ASP A 270 7.34 -4.71 -0.47
N VAL A 271 6.56 -3.75 0.08
CA VAL A 271 5.49 -3.07 -0.69
C VAL A 271 6.10 -2.26 -1.85
N ASN A 272 7.14 -1.47 -1.58
CA ASN A 272 7.87 -0.73 -2.62
C ASN A 272 8.44 -1.71 -3.67
N GLY A 273 9.08 -2.80 -3.24
CA GLY A 273 9.61 -3.83 -4.12
C GLY A 273 8.55 -4.50 -5.00
N PHE A 274 7.38 -4.77 -4.46
CA PHE A 274 6.23 -5.29 -5.20
C PHE A 274 5.74 -4.30 -6.27
N LEU A 275 5.44 -3.05 -5.89
CA LEU A 275 4.96 -2.02 -6.84
C LEU A 275 5.97 -1.79 -7.96
N ALA A 276 7.26 -1.70 -7.61
CA ALA A 276 8.32 -1.51 -8.58
C ALA A 276 8.47 -2.70 -9.54
N ALA A 277 8.27 -3.93 -9.07
CA ALA A 277 8.33 -5.12 -9.92
C ALA A 277 7.08 -5.23 -10.82
N LEU A 278 5.91 -4.90 -10.27
CA LEU A 278 4.65 -4.90 -11.00
C LEU A 278 4.71 -3.93 -12.18
N LEU A 279 4.91 -2.63 -11.92
CA LEU A 279 4.86 -1.59 -12.95
C LEU A 279 5.96 -1.72 -14.02
N ARG A 280 7.09 -2.36 -13.69
CA ARG A 280 8.15 -2.70 -14.66
C ARG A 280 7.89 -3.99 -15.46
N GLY A 281 6.68 -4.54 -15.38
CA GLY A 281 6.26 -5.70 -16.17
C GLY A 281 6.92 -7.02 -15.76
N ARG A 282 7.47 -7.14 -14.54
CA ARG A 282 8.10 -8.40 -14.08
C ARG A 282 7.08 -9.47 -13.69
N LEU A 283 5.85 -9.07 -13.38
CA LEU A 283 4.80 -9.96 -12.87
C LEU A 283 3.70 -10.26 -13.90
N LEU A 284 3.48 -9.36 -14.86
CA LEU A 284 2.42 -9.43 -15.87
C LEU A 284 3.02 -9.21 -17.26
N LYS A 285 2.55 -9.98 -18.26
CA LYS A 285 2.88 -9.72 -19.66
C LYS A 285 2.21 -8.40 -20.11
N PRO A 286 2.68 -7.77 -21.21
CA PRO A 286 2.17 -6.47 -21.65
C PRO A 286 0.64 -6.39 -21.79
N ALA A 287 -0.01 -7.43 -22.34
CA ALA A 287 -1.47 -7.46 -22.47
C ALA A 287 -2.18 -7.40 -21.12
N GLN A 288 -1.76 -8.18 -20.13
CA GLN A 288 -2.35 -8.15 -18.79
C GLN A 288 -2.07 -6.84 -18.05
N MET A 289 -0.89 -6.23 -18.28
CA MET A 289 -0.57 -4.92 -17.71
C MET A 289 -1.46 -3.83 -18.31
N GLN A 290 -1.72 -3.87 -19.63
CA GLN A 290 -2.64 -2.94 -20.27
C GLN A 290 -4.05 -3.05 -19.68
N GLU A 291 -4.53 -4.28 -19.40
CA GLU A 291 -5.81 -4.47 -18.71
C GLU A 291 -5.78 -3.90 -17.28
N MET A 292 -4.67 -4.10 -16.54
CA MET A 292 -4.53 -3.60 -15.18
C MET A 292 -4.60 -2.08 -15.07
N LEU A 293 -3.97 -1.38 -16.03
CA LEU A 293 -3.86 0.07 -16.05
C LEU A 293 -4.99 0.76 -16.84
N ASN A 294 -5.92 0.01 -17.42
CA ASN A 294 -7.11 0.56 -18.08
C ASN A 294 -8.10 1.06 -17.01
N ALA A 295 -7.80 2.22 -16.44
CA ALA A 295 -8.50 2.79 -15.30
C ALA A 295 -9.76 3.57 -15.71
N ARG A 296 -10.64 3.77 -14.72
CA ARG A 296 -11.87 4.56 -14.87
C ARG A 296 -12.01 5.56 -13.74
N PRO A 297 -12.63 6.73 -13.97
CA PRO A 297 -12.87 7.72 -12.93
C PRO A 297 -13.61 7.12 -11.72
N THR A 298 -13.13 7.41 -10.51
CA THR A 298 -13.76 6.92 -9.27
C THR A 298 -14.83 7.86 -8.72
N GLY A 299 -14.74 9.15 -9.04
CA GLY A 299 -15.53 10.21 -8.39
C GLY A 299 -15.22 10.43 -6.90
N ARG A 300 -14.19 9.74 -6.35
CA ARG A 300 -13.82 9.80 -4.92
C ARG A 300 -12.82 10.94 -4.64
N ARG A 301 -11.69 10.97 -5.33
CA ARG A 301 -10.72 12.08 -5.31
C ARG A 301 -10.81 12.82 -6.64
N SER A 302 -10.49 14.11 -6.67
CA SER A 302 -10.53 14.89 -7.91
C SER A 302 -9.59 14.26 -8.94
N GLU A 303 -10.19 13.64 -9.96
CA GLU A 303 -9.54 13.00 -11.11
C GLU A 303 -8.75 11.71 -10.82
N SER A 304 -8.92 11.08 -9.65
CA SER A 304 -8.38 9.72 -9.45
C SER A 304 -9.13 8.72 -10.32
N GLU A 305 -8.40 7.75 -10.86
CA GLU A 305 -8.95 6.64 -11.65
C GLU A 305 -8.57 5.30 -11.03
N TYR A 306 -9.40 4.27 -11.21
CA TYR A 306 -9.14 2.94 -10.67
C TYR A 306 -9.06 1.89 -11.79
N GLY A 307 -7.90 1.23 -11.87
CA GLY A 307 -7.62 0.11 -12.76
C GLY A 307 -8.11 -1.21 -12.17
N LEU A 308 -7.38 -2.30 -12.42
CA LEU A 308 -7.66 -3.59 -11.79
C LEU A 308 -6.77 -3.75 -10.55
N GLY A 309 -7.25 -3.23 -9.43
CA GLY A 309 -6.56 -3.33 -8.13
C GLY A 309 -5.44 -2.31 -7.91
N LEU A 310 -5.36 -1.28 -8.75
CA LEU A 310 -4.49 -0.13 -8.58
C LEU A 310 -5.29 1.16 -8.81
N GLU A 311 -4.99 2.17 -8.03
CA GLU A 311 -5.49 3.53 -8.21
C GLU A 311 -4.41 4.36 -8.90
N TRP A 312 -4.82 5.14 -9.89
CA TRP A 312 -4.03 6.22 -10.47
C TRP A 312 -4.42 7.54 -9.80
N ILE A 313 -3.41 8.27 -9.35
CA ILE A 313 -3.55 9.58 -8.72
C ILE A 313 -2.81 10.60 -9.60
N PRO A 314 -3.46 11.70 -9.99
CA PRO A 314 -2.81 12.74 -10.79
C PRO A 314 -1.71 13.44 -9.98
N GLY A 315 -0.52 13.61 -10.57
CA GLY A 315 0.61 14.31 -9.94
C GLY A 315 0.55 15.84 -10.08
N LYS A 316 -0.65 16.44 -9.97
CA LYS A 316 -0.94 17.84 -10.32
C LYS A 316 0.14 18.80 -9.84
N ASP A 317 0.51 19.72 -10.74
CA ASP A 317 1.47 20.81 -10.50
C ASP A 317 2.90 20.37 -10.14
N SER A 318 3.24 19.08 -10.32
CA SER A 318 4.60 18.56 -10.21
C SER A 318 5.13 18.04 -11.54
N SER A 319 6.20 18.68 -12.05
CA SER A 319 6.96 18.16 -13.19
C SER A 319 7.62 16.81 -12.90
N ALA A 320 7.81 16.48 -11.62
CA ALA A 320 8.34 15.19 -11.21
C ALA A 320 7.27 14.08 -11.31
N CYS A 321 5.98 14.38 -11.47
CA CYS A 321 4.92 13.38 -11.53
C CYS A 321 3.90 13.69 -12.64
N GLU A 322 4.36 14.18 -13.79
CA GLU A 322 3.48 14.53 -14.93
C GLU A 322 2.64 13.33 -15.39
N ASP A 323 3.19 12.11 -15.32
CA ASP A 323 2.50 10.86 -15.66
C ASP A 323 1.63 10.30 -14.50
N GLY A 324 1.56 11.01 -13.38
CA GLY A 324 0.86 10.61 -12.16
C GLY A 324 1.53 9.45 -11.40
N LEU A 325 0.77 8.91 -10.45
CA LEU A 325 1.19 7.88 -9.50
C LEU A 325 0.26 6.69 -9.56
N TRP A 326 0.80 5.48 -9.54
CA TRP A 326 0.03 4.24 -9.41
C TRP A 326 0.25 3.63 -8.03
N GLY A 327 -0.81 3.30 -7.32
CA GLY A 327 -0.72 2.86 -5.94
C GLY A 327 -2.01 2.27 -5.39
N HIS A 328 -2.09 2.18 -4.08
CA HIS A 328 -3.30 1.82 -3.36
C HIS A 328 -3.20 2.21 -1.87
N ASP A 329 -4.33 2.61 -1.28
CA ASP A 329 -4.45 2.81 0.17
C ASP A 329 -4.79 1.50 0.92
N GLY A 330 -4.49 1.43 2.19
CA GLY A 330 -4.43 0.18 2.93
C GLY A 330 -4.89 0.33 4.37
N ASP A 331 -6.19 0.14 4.60
CA ASP A 331 -6.77 0.20 5.95
C ASP A 331 -7.08 -1.19 6.50
N MET A 332 -6.62 -1.42 7.73
CA MET A 332 -7.02 -2.52 8.60
C MET A 332 -7.14 -1.97 10.02
N LEU A 333 -7.94 -2.59 10.89
CA LEU A 333 -7.96 -2.14 12.28
C LEU A 333 -6.54 -2.13 12.86
N GLY A 334 -6.13 -1.00 13.43
CA GLY A 334 -4.80 -0.76 13.97
C GLY A 334 -3.80 -0.11 13.02
N PHE A 335 -4.06 -0.08 11.71
CA PHE A 335 -3.09 0.36 10.71
C PHE A 335 -3.74 1.07 9.53
N SER A 336 -3.09 2.12 9.07
CA SER A 336 -3.40 2.72 7.78
C SER A 336 -2.11 2.93 6.99
N VAL A 337 -2.16 2.60 5.71
CA VAL A 337 -1.01 2.58 4.81
C VAL A 337 -1.40 3.26 3.50
N THR A 338 -0.52 4.07 2.94
CA THR A 338 -0.63 4.58 1.57
C THR A 338 0.67 4.24 0.86
N ALA A 339 0.58 3.65 -0.31
CA ALA A 339 1.76 3.32 -1.12
C ALA A 339 1.51 3.65 -2.59
N GLY A 340 2.57 4.12 -3.25
CA GLY A 340 2.51 4.48 -4.66
C GLY A 340 3.87 4.42 -5.33
N ALA A 341 3.83 4.44 -6.65
CA ALA A 341 4.99 4.37 -7.50
C ALA A 341 4.75 5.15 -8.80
N THR A 342 5.81 5.77 -9.30
CA THR A 342 5.84 6.39 -10.62
C THR A 342 6.23 5.37 -11.68
N MET A 343 5.85 5.62 -12.94
CA MET A 343 6.24 4.76 -14.07
C MET A 343 7.75 4.73 -14.33
N ASP A 344 8.48 5.79 -13.95
CA ASP A 344 9.94 5.86 -14.02
C ASP A 344 10.66 5.08 -12.91
N GLY A 345 9.91 4.54 -11.93
CA GLY A 345 10.43 3.62 -10.95
C GLY A 345 10.88 4.23 -9.62
N ARG A 346 10.32 5.36 -9.20
CA ARG A 346 10.32 5.78 -7.78
C ARG A 346 9.16 5.12 -7.03
N GLN A 347 9.32 4.85 -5.73
CA GLN A 347 8.29 4.25 -4.87
C GLN A 347 8.30 4.88 -3.49
N ALA A 348 7.12 5.02 -2.89
CA ALA A 348 6.98 5.40 -1.51
C ALA A 348 5.89 4.57 -0.84
N THR A 349 6.13 4.18 0.42
CA THR A 349 5.15 3.60 1.31
C THR A 349 5.17 4.38 2.61
N VAL A 350 4.01 4.84 3.07
CA VAL A 350 3.82 5.55 4.32
C VAL A 350 2.78 4.81 5.14
N MET A 351 3.03 4.60 6.42
CA MET A 351 2.08 3.97 7.32
C MET A 351 2.01 4.67 8.67
N VAL A 352 0.84 4.57 9.28
CA VAL A 352 0.56 4.93 10.66
C VAL A 352 -0.08 3.77 11.39
N ASN A 353 0.18 3.64 12.69
CA ASN A 353 -0.37 2.58 13.53
C ASN A 353 -1.66 2.98 14.29
N LEU A 354 -2.53 3.72 13.61
CA LEU A 354 -3.83 4.13 14.13
C LEU A 354 -4.88 4.07 13.02
N ASN A 355 -5.92 3.24 13.21
CA ASN A 355 -7.11 3.23 12.36
C ASN A 355 -8.22 2.31 12.94
N PRO A 356 -9.47 2.76 13.11
CA PRO A 356 -9.96 4.14 12.97
C PRO A 356 -9.59 4.99 14.18
N GLY A 357 -9.96 6.27 14.13
CA GLY A 357 -9.82 7.20 15.25
C GLY A 357 -8.72 8.25 15.09
N GLY A 358 -8.25 8.44 13.85
CA GLY A 358 -7.61 9.68 13.43
C GLY A 358 -8.62 10.81 13.26
N GLY A 359 -8.14 12.05 13.24
CA GLY A 359 -8.92 13.22 12.85
C GLY A 359 -8.58 13.68 11.42
N PRO A 360 -9.30 14.70 10.89
CA PRO A 360 -9.11 15.20 9.52
C PRO A 360 -7.66 15.57 9.21
N THR A 361 -6.92 16.12 10.18
CA THR A 361 -5.50 16.46 10.01
C THR A 361 -4.62 15.23 9.75
N LEU A 362 -4.91 14.09 10.37
CA LEU A 362 -4.19 12.85 10.10
C LEU A 362 -4.51 12.34 8.70
N ASP A 363 -5.78 12.37 8.29
CA ASP A 363 -6.22 11.93 6.97
C ASP A 363 -5.63 12.80 5.86
N ASP A 364 -5.67 14.13 6.00
CA ASP A 364 -5.04 15.08 5.08
C ASP A 364 -3.53 14.84 4.97
N ALA A 365 -2.85 14.60 6.09
CA ALA A 365 -1.42 14.34 6.10
C ALA A 365 -1.07 13.02 5.40
N LYS A 366 -1.90 11.98 5.56
CA LYS A 366 -1.71 10.69 4.87
C LYS A 366 -1.93 10.83 3.37
N ASP A 367 -2.99 11.51 2.97
CA ASP A 367 -3.35 11.75 1.57
C ASP A 367 -2.24 12.50 0.81
N GLN A 368 -1.52 13.38 1.50
CA GLN A 368 -0.38 14.11 0.95
C GLN A 368 0.93 13.30 0.99
N ALA A 369 1.04 12.26 1.81
CA ALA A 369 2.34 11.70 2.16
C ALA A 369 3.08 11.08 0.97
N VAL A 370 2.41 10.27 0.15
CA VAL A 370 3.02 9.66 -1.04
C VAL A 370 3.22 10.68 -2.18
N PRO A 371 2.24 11.55 -2.51
CA PRO A 371 2.47 12.65 -3.44
C PRO A 371 3.67 13.52 -3.05
N THR A 372 3.76 13.96 -1.80
CA THR A 372 4.90 14.73 -1.30
C THR A 372 6.20 13.93 -1.40
N ALA A 373 6.21 12.65 -1.03
CA ALA A 373 7.41 11.80 -1.09
C ALA A 373 7.95 11.57 -2.52
N LEU A 374 7.08 11.60 -3.53
CA LEU A 374 7.45 11.23 -4.90
C LEU A 374 7.51 12.43 -5.85
N CYS A 375 6.76 13.48 -5.56
CA CYS A 375 6.50 14.59 -6.49
C CYS A 375 7.06 15.93 -6.01
N GLU A 376 7.42 16.08 -4.74
CA GLU A 376 8.16 17.26 -4.26
C GLU A 376 9.67 16.95 -4.28
N ASN A 377 10.46 17.76 -4.98
CA ASN A 377 11.94 17.70 -4.95
C ASN A 377 12.50 18.67 -3.92
#